data_AF-A0A485BIE6-F1
#
_entry.id   AF-A0A485BIE6-F1
#
_cell.length_a   1.000
_cell.length_b   1.000
_cell.length_c   1.000
_cell.angle_alpha   90.00
_cell.angle_beta   90.00
_cell.angle_gamma   90.00
#
_symmetry.space_group_name_H-M   'P 1'
#
loop_
_entity.id
_entity.type
_entity.pdbx_description
1 polymer ?
#
loop_
_entity_poly.entity_id
_entity_poly.type
_entity_poly.pdbx_seq_one_letter_code
_entity_poly.pdbx_strand_id
1 'polypeptide(L)'
;MKLAIETYLSPLLCGQTFSGVAALAETMNASVKGNTFAKSALETAFLDAQGKALGVPVSALLGGALSDRLPVLWTLASGDTAKDIDEGKRLLVEGRHDTFKLKIGARDLATDIRHALAIKAALGDDVSIRVDVNQAWDFTTAVQGMSQLQAGGICLVEQPIPLWDRQGLIALSQRFTLPILADEAVATSHDGYALANGGF
;
A
#
# COMPACT_ATOMS: atom_id res chain seq x y z
N MET A 1 -14.47 -11.61 6.31
CA MET A 1 -14.68 -11.72 4.84
C MET A 1 -15.74 -12.76 4.49
N LYS A 2 -15.54 -14.06 4.77
CA LYS A 2 -16.50 -15.15 4.44
C LYS A 2 -17.96 -14.86 4.84
N LEU A 3 -18.18 -14.49 6.10
CA LEU A 3 -19.52 -14.13 6.61
C LEU A 3 -20.21 -13.02 5.79
N ALA A 4 -19.47 -11.95 5.47
CA ALA A 4 -20.00 -10.84 4.67
C ALA A 4 -20.46 -11.31 3.29
N ILE A 5 -19.66 -12.18 2.67
CA ILE A 5 -19.98 -12.76 1.36
C ILE A 5 -21.20 -13.67 1.47
N GLU A 6 -21.11 -14.75 2.25
CA GLU A 6 -22.12 -15.81 2.24
C GLU A 6 -23.47 -15.37 2.79
N THR A 7 -23.48 -14.56 3.85
CA THR A 7 -24.72 -14.21 4.55
C THR A 7 -25.40 -12.99 3.94
N TYR A 8 -24.64 -12.03 3.40
CA TYR A 8 -25.21 -10.75 2.99
C TYR A 8 -25.06 -10.49 1.50
N LEU A 9 -23.89 -10.69 0.90
CA LEU A 9 -23.65 -10.32 -0.50
C LEU A 9 -24.14 -11.39 -1.47
N SER A 10 -23.85 -12.67 -1.24
CA SER A 10 -24.28 -13.76 -2.12
C SER A 10 -25.81 -13.82 -2.31
N PRO A 11 -26.65 -13.69 -1.25
CA PRO A 11 -28.11 -13.67 -1.45
C PRO A 11 -28.60 -12.48 -2.28
N LEU A 12 -27.89 -11.35 -2.29
CA LEU A 12 -28.22 -10.18 -3.10
C LEU A 12 -27.85 -10.38 -4.57
N LEU A 13 -26.75 -11.10 -4.85
CA LEU A 13 -26.15 -11.16 -6.18
C LEU A 13 -26.54 -12.42 -6.96
N CYS A 14 -26.79 -13.54 -6.28
CA CYS A 14 -27.16 -14.79 -6.93
C CYS A 14 -28.51 -14.67 -7.65
N GLY A 15 -28.56 -15.13 -8.90
CA GLY A 15 -29.75 -15.04 -9.75
C GLY A 15 -29.97 -13.68 -10.41
N GLN A 16 -29.14 -12.67 -10.10
CA GLN A 16 -29.18 -11.38 -10.77
C GLN A 16 -28.41 -11.41 -12.10
N THR A 17 -28.83 -10.58 -13.05
CA THR A 17 -28.05 -10.34 -14.27
C THR A 17 -26.89 -9.42 -13.95
N PHE A 18 -25.68 -9.80 -14.39
CA PHE A 18 -24.51 -8.94 -14.25
C PHE A 18 -24.53 -7.83 -15.31
N SER A 19 -24.74 -6.59 -14.87
CA SER A 19 -24.79 -5.40 -15.73
C SER A 19 -23.51 -4.56 -15.69
N GLY A 20 -22.39 -5.15 -15.25
CA GLY A 20 -21.10 -4.48 -15.12
C GLY A 20 -20.73 -4.11 -13.68
N VAL A 21 -19.45 -3.79 -13.48
CA VAL A 21 -18.86 -3.55 -12.15
C VAL A 21 -19.44 -2.36 -11.40
N ALA A 22 -19.81 -1.28 -12.11
CA ALA A 22 -20.40 -0.10 -11.48
C ALA A 22 -21.74 -0.42 -10.80
N ALA A 23 -22.63 -1.13 -11.51
CA ALA A 23 -23.93 -1.55 -10.97
C ALA A 23 -23.79 -2.59 -9.84
N LEU A 24 -22.80 -3.49 -9.96
CA LEU A 24 -22.44 -4.44 -8.90
C LEU A 24 -21.99 -3.71 -7.63
N ALA A 25 -21.04 -2.77 -7.76
CA ALA A 25 -20.53 -1.97 -6.65
C ALA A 25 -21.63 -1.13 -5.99
N GLU A 26 -22.51 -0.49 -6.78
CA GLU A 26 -23.65 0.27 -6.28
C GLU A 26 -24.58 -0.60 -5.44
N THR A 27 -24.97 -1.78 -5.97
CA THR A 27 -25.83 -2.75 -5.27
C THR A 27 -25.20 -3.18 -3.94
N MET A 28 -23.93 -3.58 -3.95
CA MET A 28 -23.22 -3.99 -2.73
C MET A 28 -23.07 -2.85 -1.71
N ASN A 29 -22.82 -1.62 -2.17
CA ASN A 29 -22.64 -0.45 -1.31
C ASN A 29 -23.95 0.10 -0.72
N ALA A 30 -25.06 -0.07 -1.44
CA ALA A 30 -26.39 0.25 -0.94
C ALA A 30 -26.76 -0.65 0.25
N SER A 31 -26.52 -1.96 0.13
CA SER A 31 -26.99 -2.95 1.12
C SER A 31 -26.03 -3.24 2.26
N VAL A 32 -24.71 -3.26 2.03
CA VAL A 32 -23.71 -3.62 3.04
C VAL A 32 -22.71 -2.47 3.20
N LYS A 33 -22.60 -1.88 4.38
CA LYS A 33 -21.61 -0.81 4.64
C LYS A 33 -20.21 -1.39 4.91
N GLY A 34 -19.17 -0.66 4.51
CA GLY A 34 -17.78 -1.10 4.63
C GLY A 34 -17.52 -2.39 3.83
N ASN A 35 -16.82 -3.35 4.44
CA ASN A 35 -16.51 -4.66 3.84
C ASN A 35 -15.79 -4.57 2.48
N THR A 36 -14.93 -3.57 2.30
CA THR A 36 -14.22 -3.27 1.05
C THR A 36 -13.42 -4.47 0.55
N PHE A 37 -12.74 -5.21 1.43
CA PHE A 37 -12.04 -6.45 1.07
C PHE A 37 -12.96 -7.52 0.48
N ALA A 38 -14.14 -7.74 1.07
CA ALA A 38 -15.10 -8.72 0.56
C ALA A 38 -15.67 -8.31 -0.80
N LYS A 39 -15.98 -7.02 -0.95
CA LYS A 39 -16.50 -6.46 -2.20
C LYS A 39 -15.48 -6.46 -3.31
N SER A 40 -14.23 -6.14 -3.01
CA SER A 40 -13.11 -6.21 -3.96
C SER A 40 -12.91 -7.64 -4.47
N ALA A 41 -12.99 -8.64 -3.59
CA ALA A 41 -12.91 -10.04 -3.99
C ALA A 41 -14.05 -10.43 -4.97
N LEU A 42 -15.27 -9.97 -4.71
CA LEU A 42 -16.40 -10.21 -5.61
C LEU A 42 -16.25 -9.47 -6.94
N GLU A 43 -15.95 -8.17 -6.92
CA GLU A 43 -15.75 -7.38 -8.14
C GLU A 43 -14.65 -8.00 -9.03
N THR A 44 -13.55 -8.44 -8.42
CA THR A 44 -12.46 -9.15 -9.11
C THR A 44 -12.95 -10.45 -9.75
N ALA A 45 -13.75 -11.25 -9.04
CA ALA A 45 -14.31 -12.50 -9.58
C ALA A 45 -15.28 -12.27 -10.74
N PHE A 46 -16.10 -11.21 -10.68
CA PHE A 46 -17.00 -10.85 -11.77
C PHE A 46 -16.25 -10.32 -13.00
N LEU A 47 -15.18 -9.53 -12.82
CA LEU A 47 -14.31 -9.10 -13.90
C LEU A 47 -13.60 -10.30 -14.57
N ASP A 48 -13.10 -11.25 -13.79
CA ASP A 48 -12.50 -12.48 -14.30
C ASP A 48 -13.51 -13.30 -15.13
N ALA A 49 -14.72 -13.50 -14.60
CA ALA A 49 -15.79 -14.20 -15.30
C ALA A 49 -16.18 -13.50 -16.62
N GLN A 50 -16.31 -12.17 -16.61
CA GLN A 50 -16.60 -11.37 -17.80
C GLN A 50 -15.48 -11.47 -18.84
N GLY A 51 -14.22 -11.38 -18.41
CA GLY A 51 -13.06 -11.50 -19.29
C GLY A 51 -13.03 -12.87 -19.97
N LYS A 52 -13.25 -13.94 -19.21
CA LYS A 52 -13.35 -15.31 -19.72
C LYS A 52 -14.51 -15.48 -20.70
N ALA A 53 -15.69 -14.95 -20.39
CA ALA A 53 -16.86 -15.03 -21.26
C ALA A 53 -16.66 -14.30 -22.60
N LEU A 54 -15.90 -13.21 -22.60
CA LEU A 54 -15.59 -12.42 -23.79
C LEU A 54 -14.28 -12.85 -24.49
N GLY A 55 -13.50 -13.75 -23.89
CA GLY A 55 -12.21 -14.17 -24.42
C GLY A 55 -11.13 -13.08 -24.39
N VAL A 56 -11.20 -12.13 -23.44
CA VAL A 56 -10.27 -11.01 -23.32
C VAL A 56 -9.65 -10.91 -21.91
N PRO A 57 -8.43 -10.39 -21.76
CA PRO A 57 -7.86 -10.14 -20.43
C PRO A 57 -8.65 -9.05 -19.69
N VAL A 58 -8.65 -9.09 -18.35
CA VAL A 58 -9.31 -8.06 -17.52
C VAL A 58 -8.80 -6.65 -17.85
N SER A 59 -7.52 -6.49 -18.18
CA SER A 59 -6.96 -5.20 -18.61
C SER A 59 -7.69 -4.61 -19.82
N ALA A 60 -8.16 -5.42 -20.76
CA ALA A 60 -8.94 -4.96 -21.91
C ALA A 60 -10.34 -4.44 -21.48
N LEU A 61 -10.95 -5.06 -20.47
CA LEU A 61 -12.19 -4.56 -19.87
C LEU A 61 -12.00 -3.20 -19.18
N LEU A 62 -10.79 -2.96 -18.67
CA LEU A 62 -10.41 -1.72 -17.97
C LEU A 62 -9.82 -0.63 -18.88
N GLY A 63 -9.91 -0.80 -20.22
CA GLY A 63 -9.46 0.21 -21.20
C GLY A 63 -8.16 -0.13 -21.92
N GLY A 64 -7.55 -1.27 -21.63
CA GLY A 64 -6.33 -1.76 -22.26
C GLY A 64 -5.07 -1.56 -21.40
N ALA A 65 -4.17 -2.53 -21.45
CA ALA A 65 -2.89 -2.43 -20.74
C ALA A 65 -1.97 -1.42 -21.43
N LEU A 66 -1.36 -0.52 -20.64
CA LEU A 66 -0.34 0.42 -21.11
C LEU A 66 1.09 -0.16 -21.06
N SER A 67 1.27 -1.25 -20.30
CA SER A 67 2.52 -1.99 -20.14
C SER A 67 2.19 -3.46 -19.89
N ASP A 68 3.05 -4.35 -20.36
CA ASP A 68 3.02 -5.79 -20.06
C ASP A 68 3.92 -6.15 -18.85
N ARG A 69 4.60 -5.17 -18.26
CA ARG A 69 5.52 -5.33 -17.13
C ARG A 69 5.29 -4.27 -16.06
N LEU A 70 5.43 -4.67 -14.80
CA LEU A 70 5.38 -3.79 -13.63
C LEU A 70 6.61 -3.99 -12.76
N PRO A 71 7.26 -2.92 -12.27
CA PRO A 71 8.31 -3.04 -11.27
C PRO A 71 7.71 -3.58 -9.96
N VAL A 72 8.42 -4.51 -9.33
CA VAL A 72 7.98 -5.14 -8.07
C VAL A 72 9.03 -4.86 -7.01
N LEU A 73 8.67 -4.12 -5.97
CA LEU A 73 9.52 -3.94 -4.80
C LEU A 73 9.59 -5.22 -3.97
N TRP A 74 10.65 -5.38 -3.18
CA TRP A 74 10.83 -6.51 -2.27
C TRP A 74 10.84 -6.05 -0.82
N THR A 75 10.10 -6.72 0.05
CA THR A 75 10.12 -6.42 1.49
C THR A 75 11.23 -7.21 2.16
N LEU A 76 12.22 -6.53 2.74
CA LEU A 76 13.22 -7.15 3.62
C LEU A 76 12.64 -7.17 5.03
N ALA A 77 12.42 -8.37 5.56
CA ALA A 77 11.62 -8.58 6.77
C ALA A 77 12.21 -9.68 7.67
N SER A 78 13.51 -9.99 7.56
CA SER A 78 14.11 -11.01 8.43
C SER A 78 14.20 -10.55 9.90
N GLY A 79 14.12 -9.24 10.14
CA GLY A 79 14.29 -8.62 11.46
C GLY A 79 15.75 -8.48 11.89
N ASP A 80 16.68 -8.93 11.04
CA ASP A 80 18.12 -8.86 11.26
C ASP A 80 18.79 -8.05 10.15
N THR A 81 19.47 -6.97 10.55
CA THR A 81 20.09 -6.03 9.60
C THR A 81 21.09 -6.70 8.66
N ALA A 82 21.91 -7.64 9.15
CA ALA A 82 22.94 -8.26 8.32
C ALA A 82 22.30 -9.19 7.27
N LYS A 83 21.31 -9.98 7.68
CA LYS A 83 20.56 -10.85 6.76
C LYS A 83 19.80 -10.06 5.70
N ASP A 84 19.17 -8.95 6.08
CA ASP A 84 18.44 -8.09 5.15
C ASP A 84 19.40 -7.42 4.13
N ILE A 85 20.61 -7.04 4.56
CA ILE A 85 21.66 -6.55 3.65
C ILE A 85 22.10 -7.63 2.66
N ASP A 86 22.41 -8.84 3.15
CA ASP A 86 22.86 -9.94 2.31
C ASP A 86 21.78 -10.34 1.30
N GLU A 87 20.51 -10.37 1.72
CA GLU A 87 19.37 -10.62 0.85
C GLU A 87 19.21 -9.52 -0.20
N GLY A 88 19.25 -8.24 0.20
CA GLY A 88 19.15 -7.11 -0.72
C GLY A 88 20.25 -7.12 -1.78
N LYS A 89 21.51 -7.34 -1.37
CA LYS A 89 22.65 -7.45 -2.30
C LYS A 89 22.48 -8.60 -3.28
N ARG A 90 22.04 -9.76 -2.80
CA ARG A 90 21.79 -10.93 -3.66
C ARG A 90 20.72 -10.62 -4.70
N LEU A 91 19.59 -10.03 -4.30
CA LEU A 91 18.48 -9.71 -5.22
C LEU A 91 18.85 -8.63 -6.25
N LEU A 92 19.71 -7.68 -5.89
CA LEU A 92 20.29 -6.71 -6.82
C LEU A 92 21.19 -7.38 -7.86
N VAL A 93 22.11 -8.25 -7.43
CA VAL A 93 23.01 -8.99 -8.34
C VAL A 93 22.23 -9.92 -9.27
N GLU A 94 21.15 -10.55 -8.79
CA GLU A 94 20.25 -11.36 -9.59
C GLU A 94 19.39 -10.54 -10.58
N GLY A 95 19.41 -9.20 -10.49
CA GLY A 95 18.60 -8.32 -11.32
C GLY A 95 17.09 -8.46 -11.07
N ARG A 96 16.70 -8.94 -9.89
CA ARG A 96 15.29 -9.24 -9.57
C ARG A 96 14.55 -8.04 -9.00
N HIS A 97 15.21 -7.27 -8.13
CA HIS A 97 14.62 -6.14 -7.44
C HIS A 97 15.68 -5.06 -7.22
N ASP A 98 15.31 -3.79 -7.46
CA ASP A 98 16.12 -2.59 -7.24
C ASP A 98 15.48 -1.62 -6.21
N THR A 99 14.31 -2.00 -5.70
CA THR A 99 13.51 -1.22 -4.76
C THR A 99 13.12 -2.12 -3.60
N PHE A 100 13.43 -1.70 -2.39
CA PHE A 100 13.19 -2.46 -1.17
C PHE A 100 12.32 -1.70 -0.17
N LYS A 101 11.48 -2.44 0.54
CA LYS A 101 10.62 -1.95 1.62
C LYS A 101 11.07 -2.56 2.95
N LEU A 102 11.15 -1.75 3.99
CA LEU A 102 11.41 -2.19 5.35
C LEU A 102 10.17 -1.96 6.22
N LYS A 103 9.85 -2.92 7.07
CA LYS A 103 8.83 -2.77 8.11
C LYS A 103 9.51 -2.29 9.38
N ILE A 104 9.13 -1.12 9.88
CA ILE A 104 9.64 -0.53 11.12
C ILE A 104 8.47 -0.12 12.03
N GLY A 105 8.77 0.40 13.24
CA GLY A 105 7.77 0.84 14.20
C GLY A 105 7.50 -0.16 15.32
N ALA A 106 8.02 -1.39 15.23
CA ALA A 106 7.90 -2.41 16.28
C ALA A 106 8.98 -2.28 17.37
N ARG A 107 10.10 -1.61 17.08
CA ARG A 107 11.18 -1.37 18.04
C ARG A 107 11.20 0.09 18.46
N ASP A 108 12.10 0.45 19.37
CA ASP A 108 12.33 1.87 19.66
C ASP A 108 12.84 2.60 18.42
N LEU A 109 12.50 3.89 18.33
CA LEU A 109 12.80 4.72 17.17
C LEU A 109 14.29 4.64 16.77
N ALA A 110 15.21 4.75 17.73
CA ALA A 110 16.64 4.79 17.43
C ALA A 110 17.14 3.47 16.83
N THR A 111 16.62 2.34 17.29
CA THR A 111 16.95 1.02 16.73
C THR A 111 16.41 0.85 15.32
N ASP A 112 15.16 1.25 15.06
CA ASP A 112 14.55 1.14 13.73
C ASP A 112 15.20 2.06 12.70
N ILE A 113 15.51 3.30 13.07
CA ILE A 113 16.25 4.23 12.20
C ILE A 113 17.64 3.66 11.87
N ARG A 114 18.39 3.17 12.88
CA ARG A 114 19.72 2.60 12.65
C ARG A 114 19.69 1.41 11.71
N HIS A 115 18.67 0.56 11.84
CA HIS A 115 18.46 -0.57 10.95
C HIS A 115 18.22 -0.12 9.49
N ALA A 116 17.27 0.80 9.28
CA ALA A 116 16.96 1.30 7.95
C ALA A 116 18.14 2.01 7.27
N LEU A 117 18.86 2.84 8.02
CA LEU A 117 20.02 3.58 7.49
C LEU A 117 21.23 2.68 7.23
N ALA A 118 21.44 1.64 8.04
CA ALA A 118 22.49 0.65 7.77
C ALA A 118 22.23 -0.11 6.46
N ILE A 119 20.97 -0.49 6.19
CA ILE A 119 20.58 -1.13 4.94
C ILE A 119 20.77 -0.17 3.76
N LYS A 120 20.29 1.08 3.87
CA LYS A 120 20.47 2.09 2.82
C LYS A 120 21.95 2.31 2.50
N ALA A 121 22.79 2.48 3.51
CA ALA A 121 24.24 2.65 3.32
C ALA A 121 24.90 1.43 2.66
N ALA A 122 24.45 0.20 2.98
CA ALA A 122 25.04 -1.02 2.46
C ALA A 122 24.59 -1.39 1.04
N LEU A 123 23.38 -0.98 0.64
CA LEU A 123 22.83 -1.23 -0.71
C LEU A 123 23.17 -0.09 -1.69
N GLY A 124 23.47 1.11 -1.19
CA GLY A 124 23.98 2.22 -1.98
C GLY A 124 22.92 3.27 -2.32
N ASP A 125 23.39 4.40 -2.83
CA ASP A 125 22.56 5.59 -3.06
C ASP A 125 21.55 5.42 -4.20
N ASP A 126 21.89 4.62 -5.21
CA ASP A 126 21.03 4.35 -6.38
C ASP A 126 19.86 3.40 -6.07
N VAL A 127 19.90 2.68 -4.95
CA VAL A 127 18.87 1.71 -4.56
C VAL A 127 17.75 2.42 -3.80
N SER A 128 16.50 2.22 -4.22
CA SER A 128 15.35 2.81 -3.54
C SER A 128 15.01 2.03 -2.27
N ILE A 129 15.23 2.63 -1.11
CA ILE A 129 14.81 2.07 0.18
C ILE A 129 13.62 2.88 0.69
N ARG A 130 12.53 2.18 0.98
CA ARG A 130 11.29 2.73 1.52
C ARG A 130 11.01 2.07 2.86
N VAL A 131 10.33 2.79 3.75
CA VAL A 131 9.94 2.24 5.04
C VAL A 131 8.43 2.31 5.19
N ASP A 132 7.87 1.36 5.92
CA ASP A 132 6.47 1.33 6.34
C ASP A 132 6.42 1.12 7.83
N VAL A 133 5.76 2.08 8.50
CA VAL A 133 5.66 2.17 9.95
C VAL A 133 4.36 1.55 10.46
N ASN A 134 3.40 1.27 9.57
CA ASN A 134 2.08 0.74 9.90
C ASN A 134 1.43 1.43 11.10
N GLN A 135 1.39 2.77 11.07
CA GLN A 135 0.72 3.61 12.06
C GLN A 135 1.37 3.62 13.46
N ALA A 136 2.56 3.05 13.63
CA ALA A 136 3.13 2.82 14.96
C ALA A 136 3.63 4.10 15.65
N TRP A 137 3.95 5.17 14.92
CA TRP A 137 4.45 6.40 15.52
C TRP A 137 3.33 7.39 15.85
N ASP A 138 3.46 8.11 16.95
CA ASP A 138 2.71 9.37 17.11
C ASP A 138 3.35 10.49 16.26
N PHE A 139 2.66 11.63 16.17
CA PHE A 139 3.12 12.78 15.37
C PHE A 139 4.53 13.25 15.77
N THR A 140 4.83 13.32 17.08
CA THR A 140 6.12 13.80 17.58
C THR A 140 7.25 12.87 17.20
N THR A 141 7.03 11.57 17.38
CA THR A 141 7.95 10.49 17.01
C THR A 141 8.17 10.47 15.50
N ALA A 142 7.10 10.65 14.72
CA ALA A 142 7.19 10.74 13.26
C ALA A 142 8.02 11.94 12.78
N VAL A 143 7.88 13.12 13.40
CA VAL A 143 8.74 14.27 13.10
C VAL A 143 10.22 13.94 13.32
N GLN A 144 10.56 13.26 14.41
CA GLN A 144 11.94 12.87 14.71
C GLN A 144 12.45 11.78 13.76
N GLY A 145 11.63 10.78 13.48
CA GLY A 145 11.96 9.67 12.58
C GLY A 145 12.14 10.12 11.14
N MET A 146 11.17 10.85 10.60
CA MET A 146 11.21 11.35 9.22
C MET A 146 12.40 12.27 8.96
N SER A 147 12.77 13.13 9.92
CA SER A 147 13.98 13.96 9.81
C SER A 147 15.25 13.13 9.59
N GLN A 148 15.41 12.05 10.38
CA GLN A 148 16.57 11.17 10.29
C GLN A 148 16.55 10.29 9.02
N LEU A 149 15.37 9.77 8.65
CA LEU A 149 15.19 8.99 7.42
C LEU A 149 15.49 9.84 6.18
N GLN A 150 15.03 11.08 6.15
CA GLN A 150 15.29 12.02 5.06
C GLN A 150 16.78 12.33 4.93
N ALA A 151 17.45 12.65 6.05
CA ALA A 151 18.88 12.91 6.07
C ALA A 151 19.71 11.67 5.65
N GLY A 152 19.20 10.47 5.92
CA GLY A 152 19.85 9.20 5.57
C GLY A 152 19.47 8.65 4.20
N GLY A 153 18.76 9.39 3.36
CA GLY A 153 18.50 9.02 1.96
C GLY A 153 17.41 7.97 1.75
N ILE A 154 16.50 7.78 2.72
CA ILE A 154 15.29 6.97 2.52
C ILE A 154 14.38 7.68 1.52
N CYS A 155 13.75 6.92 0.63
CA CYS A 155 13.02 7.48 -0.50
C CYS A 155 11.54 7.75 -0.22
N LEU A 156 10.95 7.05 0.76
CA LEU A 156 9.51 7.13 1.06
C LEU A 156 9.21 6.58 2.45
N VAL A 157 8.25 7.20 3.13
CA VAL A 157 7.68 6.71 4.41
C VAL A 157 6.21 6.39 4.21
N GLU A 158 5.83 5.14 4.40
CA GLU A 158 4.46 4.65 4.30
C GLU A 158 3.81 4.62 5.69
N GLN A 159 2.61 5.22 5.75
CA GLN A 159 1.74 5.36 6.91
C GLN A 159 2.49 5.53 8.26
N PRO A 160 3.19 6.66 8.49
CA PRO A 160 3.97 6.87 9.71
C PRO A 160 3.11 6.88 10.97
N ILE A 161 1.94 7.50 10.89
CA ILE A 161 1.06 7.78 12.04
C ILE A 161 -0.34 7.17 11.87
N PRO A 162 -1.14 7.07 12.94
CA PRO A 162 -2.49 6.51 12.87
C PRO A 162 -3.39 7.11 11.79
N LEU A 163 -4.16 6.25 11.13
CA LEU A 163 -5.02 6.59 9.99
C LEU A 163 -6.05 7.69 10.31
N TRP A 164 -6.42 7.84 11.59
CA TRP A 164 -7.37 8.85 12.03
C TRP A 164 -6.74 10.25 12.10
N ASP A 165 -5.42 10.38 12.20
CA ASP A 165 -4.71 11.66 12.25
C ASP A 165 -4.39 12.20 10.85
N ARG A 166 -5.45 12.51 10.09
CA ARG A 166 -5.31 13.04 8.72
C ARG A 166 -4.62 14.39 8.68
N GLN A 167 -4.88 15.24 9.67
CA GLN A 167 -4.23 16.55 9.78
C GLN A 167 -2.73 16.39 10.07
N GLY A 168 -2.35 15.44 10.92
CA GLY A 168 -0.96 15.07 11.14
C GLY A 168 -0.27 14.59 9.87
N LEU A 169 -0.91 13.72 9.07
CA LEU A 169 -0.36 13.24 7.80
C LEU A 169 -0.08 14.39 6.82
N ILE A 170 -1.04 15.30 6.67
CA ILE A 170 -0.90 16.51 5.83
C ILE A 170 0.23 17.41 6.35
N ALA A 171 0.27 17.66 7.66
CA ALA A 171 1.30 18.50 8.25
C ALA A 171 2.70 17.89 8.11
N LEU A 172 2.82 16.57 8.17
CA LEU A 172 4.08 15.87 7.91
C LEU A 172 4.48 15.94 6.43
N SER A 173 3.53 15.74 5.49
CA SER A 173 3.83 15.76 4.05
C SER A 173 4.30 17.14 3.58
N GLN A 174 3.78 18.21 4.20
CA GLN A 174 4.19 19.59 3.91
C GLN A 174 5.50 20.00 4.59
N ARG A 175 5.89 19.30 5.67
CA ARG A 175 7.08 19.64 6.47
C ARG A 175 8.37 19.05 5.90
N PHE A 176 8.29 17.91 5.23
CA PHE A 176 9.44 17.15 4.75
C PHE A 176 9.46 17.10 3.22
N THR A 177 10.64 17.00 2.63
CA THR A 177 10.78 16.67 1.20
C THR A 177 10.68 15.17 0.97
N LEU A 178 10.90 14.36 2.02
CA LEU A 178 10.68 12.92 2.04
C LEU A 178 9.18 12.61 1.85
N PRO A 179 8.79 11.98 0.72
CA PRO A 179 7.39 11.69 0.44
C PRO A 179 6.75 10.74 1.46
N ILE A 180 5.47 10.97 1.72
CA ILE A 180 4.63 10.09 2.53
C ILE A 180 3.66 9.33 1.61
N LEU A 181 3.53 8.02 1.82
CA LEU A 181 2.46 7.21 1.24
C LEU A 181 1.40 6.96 2.30
N ALA A 182 0.15 7.33 2.01
CA ALA A 182 -1.00 6.96 2.82
C ALA A 182 -1.50 5.57 2.42
N ASP A 183 -1.48 4.62 3.36
CA ASP A 183 -2.00 3.25 3.17
C ASP A 183 -3.30 3.08 3.95
N GLU A 184 -3.24 2.81 5.26
CA GLU A 184 -4.44 2.58 6.06
C GLU A 184 -5.36 3.81 6.17
N ALA A 185 -4.85 5.00 5.89
CA ALA A 185 -5.66 6.22 5.80
C ALA A 185 -6.54 6.31 4.55
N VAL A 186 -6.30 5.49 3.51
CA VAL A 186 -7.05 5.50 2.25
C VAL A 186 -7.65 4.12 1.95
N ALA A 187 -8.84 3.86 2.48
CA ALA A 187 -9.59 2.65 2.18
C ALA A 187 -10.67 2.83 1.10
N THR A 188 -11.00 4.09 0.78
CA THR A 188 -12.03 4.46 -0.19
C THR A 188 -11.62 5.66 -1.04
N SER A 189 -12.29 5.87 -2.18
CA SER A 189 -12.10 7.07 -3.00
C SER A 189 -12.42 8.37 -2.25
N HIS A 190 -13.34 8.33 -1.29
CA HIS A 190 -13.66 9.49 -0.44
C HIS A 190 -12.51 9.84 0.51
N ASP A 191 -11.83 8.84 1.07
CA ASP A 191 -10.67 9.08 1.93
C ASP A 191 -9.50 9.69 1.14
N GLY A 192 -9.22 9.14 -0.04
CA GLY A 192 -8.21 9.68 -0.94
C GLY A 192 -8.51 11.11 -1.37
N TYR A 193 -9.77 11.40 -1.74
CA TYR A 193 -10.22 12.77 -2.04
C TYR A 193 -10.05 13.70 -0.85
N ALA A 194 -10.44 13.27 0.36
CA ALA A 194 -10.35 14.11 1.55
C ALA A 194 -8.90 14.48 1.90
N LEU A 195 -7.95 13.53 1.79
CA LEU A 195 -6.53 13.80 1.97
C LEU A 195 -5.99 14.75 0.90
N ALA A 196 -6.22 14.44 -0.38
CA ALA A 196 -5.74 15.27 -1.48
C ALA A 196 -6.29 16.71 -1.41
N ASN A 197 -7.59 16.87 -1.13
CA ASN A 197 -8.21 18.18 -0.95
C ASN A 197 -7.68 18.93 0.29
N GLY A 198 -7.17 18.21 1.28
CA GLY A 198 -6.49 18.78 2.45
C GLY A 198 -5.07 19.28 2.18
N GLY A 199 -4.53 19.04 0.98
CA GLY A 199 -3.15 19.39 0.62
C GLY A 199 -2.12 18.37 1.08
N PHE A 200 -2.52 17.09 1.17
CA PHE A 200 -1.61 15.97 1.37
C PHE A 200 -0.65 15.80 0.19
#